data_AF-A0A2U2AMJ7-F1
#
_entry.id   AF-A0A2U2AMJ7-F1
#
_cell.length_a   1.000
_cell.length_b   1.000
_cell.length_c   1.000
_cell.angle_alpha   90.00
_cell.angle_beta   90.00
_cell.angle_gamma   90.00
#
_symmetry.space_group_name_H-M   'P 1'
#
loop_
_entity.id
_entity.type
_entity.pdbx_description
1 polymer ?
#
loop_
_entity_poly.entity_id
_entity_poly.type
_entity_poly.pdbx_seq_one_letter_code
_entity_poly.pdbx_strand_id
1 'polypeptide(L)'
;MKTTILTIVITILLSATILVLFLHHYRKLRAQRLLCETAFSDVLRLQSELIAHSRPIIVMTQKVLRDERKLYEEIMPLYDDKLRKQSQEEEIFNILLLRDRLNYLHKRAIRHPELKDLEELTKLWEKVEITNRNIDESASFYNDAAHDYREITHEFPYSMLAEILQYPRFNLIA
;
A
#
# COMPACT_ATOMS: atom_id res chain seq x y z
N MET A 1 -60.45 -10.89 0.86
CA MET A 1 -59.60 -12.09 1.01
C MET A 1 -58.62 -12.27 -0.16
N LYS A 2 -59.08 -12.39 -1.42
CA LYS A 2 -58.15 -12.57 -2.57
C LYS A 2 -57.17 -11.39 -2.76
N THR A 3 -57.64 -10.16 -2.59
CA THR A 3 -56.81 -8.95 -2.67
C THR A 3 -55.79 -8.85 -1.53
N THR A 4 -56.17 -9.23 -0.31
CA THR A 4 -55.29 -9.23 0.87
C THR A 4 -54.17 -10.27 0.77
N ILE A 5 -54.47 -11.45 0.24
CA ILE A 5 -53.45 -12.49 -0.01
C ILE A 5 -52.50 -12.02 -1.12
N LEU A 6 -53.02 -11.44 -2.20
CA LEU A 6 -52.21 -10.88 -3.29
C LEU A 6 -51.26 -9.79 -2.79
N THR A 7 -51.74 -8.85 -1.95
CA THR A 7 -50.87 -7.80 -1.39
C THR A 7 -49.77 -8.38 -0.52
N ILE A 8 -50.05 -9.38 0.32
CA ILE A 8 -49.03 -10.03 1.17
C ILE A 8 -47.96 -10.71 0.31
N VAL A 9 -48.37 -11.45 -0.73
CA VAL A 9 -47.44 -12.12 -1.65
C VAL A 9 -46.55 -11.11 -2.37
N ILE A 10 -47.11 -9.99 -2.85
CA ILE A 10 -46.34 -8.92 -3.48
C ILE A 10 -45.35 -8.29 -2.51
N THR A 11 -45.77 -8.01 -1.26
CA THR A 11 -44.88 -7.44 -0.24
C THR A 11 -43.71 -8.39 0.10
N ILE A 12 -43.97 -9.68 0.22
CA ILE A 12 -42.92 -10.69 0.48
C ILE A 12 -41.96 -10.76 -0.70
N LEU A 13 -42.46 -10.79 -1.94
CA LEU A 13 -41.64 -10.83 -3.14
C LEU A 13 -40.75 -9.59 -3.24
N LEU A 14 -41.32 -8.40 -3.04
CA LEU A 14 -40.60 -7.13 -3.06
C LEU A 14 -39.50 -7.10 -1.98
N SER A 15 -39.83 -7.55 -0.77
CA SER A 15 -38.87 -7.61 0.35
C SER A 15 -37.71 -8.58 0.04
N ALA A 16 -38.02 -9.75 -0.54
CA ALA A 16 -37.00 -10.70 -0.97
C ALA A 16 -36.10 -10.12 -2.07
N THR A 17 -36.66 -9.41 -3.06
CA THR A 17 -35.88 -8.75 -4.10
C THR A 17 -34.93 -7.70 -3.53
N ILE A 18 -35.41 -6.84 -2.62
CA ILE A 18 -34.56 -5.82 -1.96
C ILE A 18 -33.42 -6.49 -1.20
N LEU A 19 -33.70 -7.57 -0.46
CA LEU A 19 -32.69 -8.30 0.30
C LEU A 19 -31.61 -8.90 -0.62
N VAL A 20 -32.01 -9.49 -1.75
CA VAL A 20 -31.05 -10.06 -2.72
C VAL A 20 -30.16 -8.98 -3.33
N LEU A 21 -30.73 -7.83 -3.71
CA LEU A 21 -29.96 -6.69 -4.23
C LEU A 21 -28.99 -6.16 -3.18
N PHE A 22 -29.44 -5.99 -1.93
CA PHE A 22 -28.61 -5.57 -0.82
C PHE A 22 -27.40 -6.50 -0.62
N LEU A 23 -27.63 -7.82 -0.57
CA LEU A 23 -26.57 -8.82 -0.43
C LEU A 23 -25.60 -8.80 -1.60
N HIS A 24 -26.10 -8.62 -2.83
CA HIS A 24 -25.26 -8.52 -4.02
C HIS A 24 -24.32 -7.31 -3.94
N HIS A 25 -24.85 -6.12 -3.67
CA HIS A 25 -24.05 -4.89 -3.57
C HIS A 25 -23.08 -4.93 -2.39
N TYR A 26 -23.49 -5.47 -1.25
CA TYR A 26 -22.63 -5.67 -0.09
C TYR A 26 -21.42 -6.56 -0.41
N ARG A 27 -21.64 -7.69 -1.10
CA ARG A 27 -20.55 -8.61 -1.48
C ARG A 27 -19.56 -7.94 -2.43
N LYS A 28 -20.05 -7.18 -3.41
CA LYS A 28 -19.18 -6.45 -4.34
C LYS A 28 -18.35 -5.39 -3.61
N LEU A 29 -18.96 -4.61 -2.72
CA LEU A 29 -18.25 -3.60 -1.93
C LEU A 29 -17.18 -4.23 -1.02
N ARG A 30 -17.52 -5.33 -0.33
CA ARG A 30 -16.58 -6.09 0.49
C ARG A 30 -15.41 -6.65 -0.32
N ALA A 31 -15.67 -7.16 -1.52
CA ALA A 31 -14.63 -7.69 -2.39
C ALA A 31 -13.65 -6.59 -2.81
N GLN A 32 -14.15 -5.41 -3.18
CA GLN A 32 -13.30 -4.27 -3.56
C GLN A 32 -12.48 -3.74 -2.39
N ARG A 33 -13.08 -3.67 -1.20
CA ARG A 33 -12.34 -3.34 0.03
C ARG A 33 -11.18 -4.32 0.27
N LEU A 34 -11.45 -5.62 0.20
CA LEU A 34 -10.45 -6.65 0.42
C LEU A 34 -9.34 -6.57 -0.64
N LEU A 35 -9.68 -6.23 -1.88
CA LEU A 35 -8.70 -6.03 -2.95
C LEU A 35 -7.73 -4.88 -2.60
N CYS A 36 -8.25 -3.73 -2.15
CA CYS A 36 -7.43 -2.60 -1.71
C CYS A 36 -6.52 -2.98 -0.53
N GLU A 37 -7.06 -3.64 0.49
CA GLU A 37 -6.30 -4.09 1.67
C GLU A 37 -5.19 -5.08 1.26
N THR A 38 -5.48 -6.00 0.35
CA THR A 38 -4.51 -7.00 -0.14
C THR A 38 -3.41 -6.32 -0.97
N ALA A 39 -3.79 -5.46 -1.91
CA ALA A 39 -2.85 -4.72 -2.75
C ALA A 39 -1.91 -3.84 -1.92
N PHE A 40 -2.45 -3.17 -0.88
CA PHE A 40 -1.62 -2.39 0.03
C PHE A 40 -0.69 -3.27 0.88
N SER A 41 -1.17 -4.42 1.35
CA SER A 41 -0.34 -5.39 2.08
C SER A 41 0.84 -5.90 1.24
N ASP A 42 0.67 -6.04 -0.08
CA ASP A 42 1.77 -6.41 -0.97
C ASP A 42 2.85 -5.32 -1.04
N VAL A 43 2.46 -4.04 -1.07
CA VAL A 43 3.39 -2.91 -0.98
C VAL A 43 4.18 -2.95 0.34
N LEU A 44 3.51 -3.20 1.48
CA LEU A 44 4.17 -3.30 2.79
C LEU A 44 5.13 -4.50 2.89
N ARG A 45 4.80 -5.62 2.26
CA ARG A 45 5.69 -6.77 2.14
C ARG A 45 6.96 -6.39 1.38
N LEU A 46 6.82 -5.74 0.23
CA LEU A 46 7.95 -5.28 -0.58
C LEU A 46 8.78 -4.20 0.13
N GLN A 47 8.17 -3.31 0.90
CA GLN A 47 8.90 -2.37 1.77
C GLN A 47 9.76 -3.12 2.79
N SER A 48 9.23 -4.20 3.38
CA SER A 48 10.00 -5.02 4.34
C SER A 48 11.20 -5.68 3.67
N GLU A 49 11.05 -6.12 2.41
CA GLU A 49 12.16 -6.64 1.59
C GLU A 49 13.19 -5.55 1.28
N LEU A 50 12.74 -4.34 0.92
CA LEU A 50 13.61 -3.18 0.67
C LEU A 50 14.45 -2.85 1.91
N ILE A 51 13.83 -2.84 3.10
CA ILE A 51 14.51 -2.66 4.38
C ILE A 51 15.56 -3.77 4.58
N ALA A 52 15.19 -5.03 4.35
CA ALA A 52 16.11 -6.15 4.51
C ALA A 52 17.32 -6.07 3.56
N HIS A 53 17.11 -5.71 2.29
CA HIS A 53 18.17 -5.58 1.28
C HIS A 53 19.07 -4.37 1.51
N SER A 54 18.53 -3.28 2.05
CA SER A 54 19.28 -2.05 2.29
C SER A 54 20.09 -2.05 3.60
N ARG A 55 19.73 -2.84 4.62
CA ARG A 55 20.53 -2.98 5.87
C ARG A 55 22.03 -3.20 5.61
N PRO A 56 22.47 -4.20 4.82
CA PRO A 56 23.90 -4.40 4.57
C PRO A 56 24.55 -3.22 3.83
N ILE A 57 23.81 -2.55 2.93
CA ILE A 57 24.27 -1.33 2.23
C ILE A 57 24.58 -0.22 3.24
N ILE A 58 23.68 0.01 4.20
CA ILE A 58 23.89 1.01 5.26
C ILE A 58 25.17 0.69 6.04
N VAL A 59 25.36 -0.56 6.47
CA VAL A 59 26.55 -0.97 7.24
C VAL A 59 27.85 -0.82 6.45
N MET A 60 27.85 -1.15 5.16
CA MET A 60 29.03 -1.01 4.30
C MET A 60 29.36 0.45 4.04
N THR A 61 28.38 1.24 3.64
CA THR A 61 28.56 2.64 3.27
C THR A 61 28.89 3.51 4.48
N GLN A 62 28.31 3.26 5.66
CA GLN A 62 28.54 4.05 6.87
C GLN A 62 29.99 4.00 7.35
N LYS A 63 30.71 2.90 7.10
CA LYS A 63 32.12 2.76 7.46
C LYS A 63 33.02 3.74 6.68
N VAL A 64 32.62 4.04 5.44
CA VAL A 64 33.39 4.79 4.45
C VAL A 64 32.89 6.24 4.36
N LEU A 65 31.58 6.46 4.22
CA LEU A 65 30.92 7.77 4.12
C LEU A 65 30.64 8.38 5.50
N ARG A 66 31.69 8.57 6.31
CA ARG A 66 31.55 9.07 7.69
C ARG A 66 31.06 10.52 7.77
N ASP A 67 31.25 11.28 6.69
CA ASP A 67 30.76 12.65 6.52
C ASP A 67 29.21 12.72 6.45
N GLU A 68 28.56 11.63 6.05
CA GLU A 68 27.10 11.53 5.91
C GLU A 68 26.37 11.13 7.21
N ARG A 69 26.94 11.44 8.38
CA ARG A 69 26.37 11.01 9.68
C ARG A 69 24.89 11.37 9.84
N LYS A 70 24.50 12.58 9.43
CA LYS A 70 23.11 13.07 9.52
C LYS A 70 22.16 12.21 8.68
N LEU A 71 22.58 11.78 7.49
CA LEU A 71 21.80 10.89 6.64
C LEU A 71 21.49 9.58 7.36
N TYR A 72 22.50 8.97 8.00
CA TYR A 72 22.30 7.72 8.74
C TYR A 72 21.40 7.88 9.97
N GLU A 73 21.48 9.01 10.66
CA GLU A 73 20.60 9.33 11.79
C GLU A 73 19.13 9.50 11.33
N GLU A 74 18.89 10.01 10.12
CA GLU A 74 17.55 10.11 9.52
C GLU A 74 17.04 8.77 8.96
N ILE A 75 17.92 7.92 8.44
CA ILE A 75 17.57 6.62 7.84
C ILE A 75 17.25 5.58 8.93
N MET A 76 18.03 5.53 10.02
CA MET A 76 17.94 4.48 11.03
C MET A 76 16.54 4.27 11.64
N PRO A 77 15.78 5.34 11.96
CA PRO A 77 14.41 5.20 12.46
C PRO A 77 13.51 4.41 11.50
N LEU A 78 13.68 4.56 10.18
CA LEU A 78 12.85 3.89 9.15
C LEU A 78 12.98 2.35 9.15
N TYR A 79 13.96 1.82 9.90
CA TYR A 79 14.18 0.38 10.06
C TYR A 79 13.56 -0.16 11.35
N ASP A 80 12.98 0.69 12.20
CA ASP A 80 12.30 0.29 13.43
C ASP A 80 10.92 -0.29 13.11
N ASP A 81 10.70 -1.54 13.47
CA ASP A 81 9.43 -2.24 13.28
C ASP A 81 8.28 -1.61 14.08
N LYS A 82 8.57 -0.74 15.06
CA LYS A 82 7.55 0.04 15.78
C LYS A 82 6.84 1.07 14.90
N LEU A 83 7.45 1.51 13.80
CA LEU A 83 6.82 2.41 12.83
C LEU A 83 5.80 1.70 11.93
N ARG A 84 5.73 0.37 11.94
CA ARG A 84 4.79 -0.44 11.12
C ARG A 84 3.36 -0.54 11.68
N LYS A 85 3.04 0.23 12.71
CA LYS A 85 1.68 0.32 13.29
C LYS A 85 1.07 1.70 13.11
N GLN A 86 1.57 2.43 12.12
CA GLN A 86 1.19 3.78 11.84
C GLN A 86 -0.02 3.83 10.89
N SER A 87 -0.56 5.02 10.69
CA SER A 87 -1.59 5.23 9.68
C SER A 87 -1.07 4.88 8.29
N GLN A 88 -1.98 4.53 7.37
CA GLN A 88 -1.63 4.21 5.99
C GLN A 88 -0.78 5.33 5.32
N GLU A 89 -1.11 6.58 5.62
CA GLU A 89 -0.43 7.77 5.10
C GLU A 89 1.03 7.85 5.58
N GLU A 90 1.26 7.57 6.86
CA GLU A 90 2.61 7.53 7.43
C GLU A 90 3.43 6.37 6.86
N GLU A 91 2.82 5.20 6.62
CA GLU A 91 3.51 4.08 5.98
C GLU A 91 3.94 4.42 4.55
N ILE A 92 3.06 5.03 3.77
CA ILE A 92 3.36 5.52 2.42
C ILE A 92 4.50 6.55 2.47
N PHE A 93 4.42 7.52 3.38
CA PHE A 93 5.46 8.54 3.55
C PHE A 93 6.82 7.91 3.89
N ASN A 94 6.84 6.93 4.80
CA ASN A 94 8.07 6.24 5.21
C ASN A 94 8.69 5.43 4.05
N ILE A 95 7.88 4.81 3.20
CA ILE A 95 8.35 4.14 1.98
C ILE A 95 9.07 5.15 1.07
N LEU A 96 8.40 6.25 0.74
CA LEU A 96 8.93 7.27 -0.17
C LEU A 96 10.21 7.90 0.39
N LEU A 97 10.23 8.20 1.69
CA LEU A 97 11.39 8.77 2.37
C LEU A 97 12.58 7.80 2.34
N LEU A 98 12.37 6.52 2.66
CA LEU A 98 13.45 5.52 2.60
C LEU A 98 14.04 5.42 1.18
N ARG A 99 13.18 5.36 0.16
CA ARG A 99 13.59 5.27 -1.25
C ARG A 99 14.40 6.49 -1.68
N ASP A 100 13.97 7.70 -1.32
CA ASP A 100 14.71 8.94 -1.58
C ASP A 100 16.10 8.92 -0.94
N ARG A 101 16.18 8.54 0.34
CA ARG A 101 17.46 8.47 1.06
C ARG A 101 18.39 7.40 0.50
N LEU A 102 17.87 6.24 0.11
CA LEU A 102 18.65 5.20 -0.56
C LEU A 102 19.16 5.65 -1.93
N ASN A 103 18.35 6.38 -2.70
CA ASN A 103 18.78 6.95 -3.98
C ASN A 103 19.90 7.99 -3.81
N TYR A 104 19.81 8.86 -2.80
CA TYR A 104 20.89 9.78 -2.46
C TYR A 104 22.16 9.01 -2.07
N LEU A 105 22.04 8.02 -1.20
CA LEU A 105 23.17 7.19 -0.76
C LEU A 105 23.84 6.46 -1.92
N HIS A 106 23.05 5.91 -2.85
CA HIS A 106 23.55 5.26 -4.06
C HIS A 106 24.39 6.23 -4.89
N LYS A 107 23.88 7.44 -5.17
CA LYS A 107 24.61 8.49 -5.91
C LYS A 107 25.93 8.89 -5.25
N ARG A 108 26.01 8.84 -3.92
CA ARG A 108 27.26 9.10 -3.18
C ARG A 108 28.21 7.92 -3.26
N ALA A 109 27.71 6.69 -3.08
CA ALA A 109 28.51 5.46 -3.14
C ALA A 109 29.22 5.30 -4.50
N ILE A 110 28.52 5.51 -5.62
CA ILE A 110 29.13 5.36 -6.97
C ILE A 110 30.23 6.39 -7.27
N ARG A 111 30.26 7.51 -6.54
CA ARG A 111 31.30 8.55 -6.69
C ARG A 111 32.51 8.29 -5.80
N HIS A 112 32.38 7.43 -4.80
CA HIS A 112 33.44 7.17 -3.83
C HIS A 112 34.38 6.06 -4.35
N PRO A 113 35.71 6.30 -4.41
CA PRO A 113 36.67 5.33 -4.97
C PRO A 113 36.62 3.94 -4.33
N GLU A 114 36.44 3.87 -3.01
CA GLU A 114 36.39 2.59 -2.28
C GLU A 114 35.08 1.81 -2.43
N LEU A 115 33.98 2.49 -2.79
CA LEU A 115 32.65 1.86 -2.83
C LEU A 115 32.22 1.51 -4.26
N LYS A 116 32.64 2.31 -5.25
CA LYS A 116 32.18 2.16 -6.65
C LYS A 116 32.58 0.82 -7.28
N ASP A 117 33.71 0.25 -6.87
CA ASP A 117 34.27 -0.97 -7.45
C ASP A 117 33.96 -2.21 -6.58
N LEU A 118 33.17 -2.04 -5.51
CA LEU A 118 32.85 -3.12 -4.58
C LEU A 118 31.70 -3.99 -5.14
N GLU A 119 32.03 -5.13 -5.73
CA GLU A 119 31.07 -6.02 -6.39
C GLU A 119 29.90 -6.45 -5.49
N GLU A 120 30.16 -6.72 -4.20
CA GLU A 120 29.12 -7.05 -3.23
C GLU A 120 28.09 -5.92 -3.06
N LEU A 121 28.56 -4.67 -3.06
CA LEU A 121 27.70 -3.50 -2.91
C LEU A 121 26.87 -3.27 -4.18
N THR A 122 27.45 -3.46 -5.37
CA THR A 122 26.74 -3.40 -6.64
C THR A 122 25.59 -4.40 -6.69
N LYS A 123 25.83 -5.66 -6.31
CA LYS A 123 24.78 -6.70 -6.24
C LYS A 123 23.65 -6.36 -5.26
N LEU A 124 23.96 -5.68 -4.16
CA LEU A 124 22.94 -5.22 -3.22
C LEU A 124 22.11 -4.07 -3.80
N TRP A 125 22.73 -3.13 -4.52
CA TRP A 125 22.02 -2.06 -5.21
C TRP A 125 21.10 -2.58 -6.30
N GLU A 126 21.53 -3.58 -7.08
CA GLU A 126 20.67 -4.25 -8.07
C GLU A 126 19.42 -4.85 -7.42
N LYS A 127 19.55 -5.52 -6.26
CA LYS A 127 18.40 -6.06 -5.52
C LYS A 127 17.47 -4.94 -5.06
N VAL A 128 18.01 -3.86 -4.53
CA VAL A 128 17.23 -2.68 -4.11
C VAL A 128 16.49 -2.06 -5.30
N GLU A 129 17.13 -1.97 -6.46
CA GLU A 129 16.52 -1.45 -7.69
C GLU A 129 15.36 -2.34 -8.17
N ILE A 130 15.56 -3.66 -8.19
CA ILE A 130 14.50 -4.62 -8.51
C ILE A 130 13.32 -4.48 -7.53
N THR A 131 13.59 -4.42 -6.22
CA THR A 131 12.53 -4.24 -5.23
C THR A 131 11.81 -2.91 -5.40
N ASN A 132 12.53 -1.82 -5.69
CA ASN A 132 11.90 -0.52 -5.97
C ASN A 132 10.95 -0.58 -7.16
N ARG A 133 11.35 -1.24 -8.26
CA ARG A 133 10.46 -1.43 -9.42
C ARG A 133 9.22 -2.24 -9.06
N ASN A 134 9.38 -3.32 -8.29
CA ASN A 134 8.25 -4.12 -7.84
C ASN A 134 7.31 -3.32 -6.92
N ILE A 135 7.86 -2.43 -6.08
CA ILE A 135 7.07 -1.49 -5.26
C ILE A 135 6.27 -0.56 -6.17
N ASP A 136 6.87 -0.01 -7.22
CA ASP A 136 6.18 0.88 -8.16
C ASP A 136 5.03 0.15 -8.89
N GLU A 137 5.27 -1.09 -9.33
CA GLU A 137 4.24 -1.93 -9.95
C GLU A 137 3.09 -2.22 -8.98
N SER A 138 3.40 -2.61 -7.74
CA SER A 138 2.39 -2.88 -6.71
C SER A 138 1.65 -1.62 -6.26
N ALA A 139 2.34 -0.48 -6.19
CA ALA A 139 1.73 0.80 -5.88
C ALA A 139 0.77 1.26 -6.99
N SER A 140 1.13 1.06 -8.26
CA SER A 140 0.22 1.30 -9.39
C SER A 140 -1.03 0.44 -9.28
N PHE A 141 -0.87 -0.87 -9.03
CA PHE A 141 -2.00 -1.77 -8.86
C PHE A 141 -2.90 -1.40 -7.68
N TYR A 142 -2.29 -1.01 -6.55
CA TYR A 142 -3.02 -0.50 -5.39
C TYR A 142 -3.79 0.78 -5.73
N ASN A 143 -3.17 1.72 -6.46
CA ASN A 143 -3.81 2.97 -6.87
C ASN A 143 -5.02 2.72 -7.78
N ASP A 144 -4.91 1.80 -8.73
CA ASP A 144 -6.02 1.40 -9.59
C ASP A 144 -7.16 0.80 -8.76
N ALA A 145 -6.86 -0.12 -7.84
CA ALA A 145 -7.86 -0.72 -6.95
C ALA A 145 -8.53 0.33 -6.03
N ALA A 146 -7.75 1.25 -5.47
CA ALA A 146 -8.25 2.33 -4.62
C ALA A 146 -9.10 3.33 -5.43
N HIS A 147 -8.75 3.59 -6.69
CA HIS A 147 -9.54 4.40 -7.60
C HIS A 147 -10.89 3.75 -7.90
N ASP A 148 -10.90 2.48 -8.31
CA ASP A 148 -12.13 1.72 -8.58
C ASP A 148 -13.03 1.65 -7.34
N TYR A 149 -12.44 1.44 -6.16
CA TYR A 149 -13.17 1.46 -4.91
C TYR A 149 -13.79 2.84 -4.62
N ARG A 150 -13.04 3.93 -4.88
CA ARG A 150 -13.56 5.29 -4.75
C ARG A 150 -14.70 5.54 -5.73
N GLU A 151 -14.60 5.12 -6.98
CA GLU A 151 -15.71 5.27 -7.94
C GLU A 151 -16.96 4.53 -7.47
N ILE A 152 -16.81 3.25 -7.12
CA ILE A 152 -17.92 2.42 -6.65
C ILE A 152 -18.56 3.03 -5.40
N THR A 153 -17.78 3.55 -4.45
CA THR A 153 -18.31 4.16 -3.22
C THR A 153 -19.01 5.51 -3.44
N HIS A 154 -18.89 6.14 -4.61
CA HIS A 154 -19.66 7.34 -4.95
C HIS A 154 -20.97 7.04 -5.70
N GLU A 155 -21.12 5.84 -6.27
CA GLU A 155 -22.31 5.45 -7.03
C GLU A 155 -23.43 4.89 -6.15
N PHE A 156 -24.68 5.22 -6.48
CA PHE A 156 -25.84 4.58 -5.86
C PHE A 156 -25.98 3.13 -6.37
N PRO A 157 -26.27 2.13 -5.51
CA PRO A 157 -26.61 2.21 -4.08
C PRO A 157 -25.42 2.05 -3.13
N TYR A 158 -24.20 1.90 -3.64
CA TYR A 158 -23.01 1.63 -2.83
C TYR A 158 -22.62 2.80 -1.94
N SER A 159 -22.83 4.05 -2.35
CA SER A 159 -22.57 5.23 -1.52
C SER A 159 -23.36 5.22 -0.22
N MET A 160 -24.64 4.89 -0.29
CA MET A 160 -25.51 4.70 0.88
C MET A 160 -25.02 3.54 1.75
N LEU A 161 -24.64 2.41 1.13
CA LEU A 161 -24.12 1.25 1.87
C LEU A 161 -22.79 1.55 2.57
N ALA A 162 -21.90 2.28 1.90
CA ALA A 162 -20.59 2.65 2.43
C ALA A 162 -20.73 3.61 3.63
N GLU A 163 -21.69 4.53 3.58
CA GLU A 163 -22.00 5.44 4.68
C GLU A 163 -22.62 4.70 5.88
N ILE A 164 -23.64 3.87 5.65
CA ILE A 164 -24.30 3.09 6.72
C ILE A 164 -23.32 2.14 7.41
N LEU A 165 -22.44 1.50 6.64
CA LEU A 165 -21.50 0.50 7.12
C LEU A 165 -20.13 1.08 7.50
N GLN A 166 -19.95 2.40 7.43
CA GLN A 166 -18.72 3.13 7.77
C GLN A 166 -17.48 2.53 7.08
N TYR A 167 -17.58 2.26 5.79
CA TYR A 167 -16.47 1.70 5.03
C TYR A 167 -15.31 2.70 4.93
N PRO A 168 -14.05 2.24 5.09
CA PRO A 168 -12.89 3.12 5.13
C PRO A 168 -12.65 3.79 3.77
N ARG A 169 -11.99 4.95 3.80
CA ARG A 169 -11.46 5.62 2.60
C ARG A 169 -10.01 5.18 2.42
N PHE A 170 -9.65 4.81 1.19
CA PHE A 170 -8.29 4.46 0.82
C PHE A 170 -7.60 5.65 0.15
N ASN A 171 -6.37 5.94 0.57
CA ASN A 171 -5.55 7.02 0.02
C ASN A 171 -4.63 6.50 -1.08
N LEU A 172 -4.42 7.28 -2.14
CA LEU A 172 -3.51 6.90 -3.23
C LEU A 172 -2.04 7.09 -2.82
N ILE A 173 -1.17 6.26 -3.36
CA ILE A 173 0.28 6.37 -3.26
C ILE A 173 0.75 7.27 -4.42
N ALA A 174 1.35 8.41 -4.11
CA ALA A 174 1.88 9.36 -5.10
C ALA A 174 3.27 8.96 -5.62
#